data_AF-A0AAD7V8B6-F1
#
_entry.id   AF-A0AAD7V8B6-F1
#
_cell.length_a   1.000
_cell.length_b   1.000
_cell.length_c   1.000
_cell.angle_alpha   90.00
_cell.angle_beta   90.00
_cell.angle_gamma   90.00
#
_symmetry.space_group_name_H-M   'P 1'
#
loop_
_entity.id
_entity.type
_entity.pdbx_description
1 polymer ?
#
loop_
_entity_poly.entity_id
_entity_poly.type
_entity_poly.pdbx_seq_one_letter_code
_entity_poly.pdbx_strand_id
1 'polypeptide(L)'
;MRFLSFTLIFLLAVACMVNARPAGDALSDTLKQIVDAVNKLFSGKATWFRPKTEGGEIGSCGPKESDHDMIVALNKEQYGDLDAKSSWCGKKVLIMSGDKWVDAVITDACPGCAKYSLDLTPAVFKKLADLDKGVLPITWCVIGEKGCKIPGKGGSSKKHGKGKGDDEDDENT
;
A
#
# COMPACT_ATOMS: atom_id res chain seq x y z
N MET A 1 -20.28 57.29 -28.02
CA MET A 1 -20.13 55.88 -28.42
C MET A 1 -18.85 55.71 -29.21
N ARG A 2 -17.86 55.03 -28.62
CA ARG A 2 -16.88 54.11 -29.27
C ARG A 2 -15.84 53.79 -28.20
N PHE A 3 -15.98 52.61 -27.62
CA PHE A 3 -15.11 52.06 -26.58
C PHE A 3 -13.71 51.83 -27.17
N LEU A 4 -12.79 52.77 -26.91
CA LEU A 4 -11.37 52.56 -27.18
C LEU A 4 -10.76 51.73 -26.04
N SER A 5 -10.09 50.65 -26.45
CA SER A 5 -8.85 50.16 -25.83
C SER A 5 -8.92 49.66 -24.38
N PHE A 6 -9.62 48.54 -24.16
CA PHE A 6 -9.44 47.71 -22.96
C PHE A 6 -8.72 46.36 -23.21
N THR A 7 -8.25 46.11 -24.44
CA THR A 7 -7.63 44.83 -24.81
C THR A 7 -6.11 44.77 -24.65
N LEU A 8 -5.44 45.84 -24.21
CA LEU A 8 -3.96 45.90 -24.14
C LEU A 8 -3.36 46.05 -22.74
N ILE A 9 -4.13 45.83 -21.66
CA ILE A 9 -3.59 45.88 -20.28
C ILE A 9 -3.66 44.51 -19.58
N PHE A 10 -4.35 43.52 -20.14
CA PHE A 10 -4.48 42.19 -19.53
C PHE A 10 -3.38 41.18 -19.94
N LEU A 11 -2.34 41.62 -20.66
CA LEU A 11 -1.32 40.77 -21.27
C LEU A 11 0.04 40.79 -20.55
N LEU A 12 0.14 41.38 -19.35
CA LEU A 12 1.41 41.54 -18.63
C LEU A 12 1.45 41.00 -17.19
N ALA A 13 0.42 40.27 -16.73
CA ALA A 13 0.38 39.74 -15.35
C ALA A 13 0.24 38.20 -15.24
N VAL A 14 0.53 37.45 -16.31
CA VAL A 14 0.60 35.98 -16.27
C VAL A 14 2.00 35.50 -16.66
N ALA A 15 3.02 36.16 -16.12
CA ALA A 15 4.39 35.69 -16.17
C ALA A 15 4.79 35.18 -14.79
N CYS A 16 4.85 33.86 -14.66
CA CYS A 16 5.67 33.15 -13.69
C CYS A 16 5.35 33.34 -12.20
N MET A 17 4.13 32.96 -11.77
CA MET A 17 4.03 32.28 -10.47
C MET A 17 4.61 30.87 -10.61
N VAL A 18 5.93 30.80 -10.81
CA VAL A 18 6.68 29.59 -10.49
C VAL A 18 6.56 29.47 -8.98
N ASN A 19 5.71 28.56 -8.52
CA ASN A 19 5.69 28.17 -7.12
C ASN A 19 7.09 27.63 -6.82
N ALA A 20 7.95 28.47 -6.26
CA ALA A 20 9.16 28.02 -5.60
C ALA A 20 8.70 27.10 -4.48
N ARG A 21 8.72 25.79 -4.72
CA ARG A 21 8.45 24.79 -3.68
C ARG A 21 9.43 25.08 -2.54
N PRO A 22 8.96 25.31 -1.31
CA PRO A 22 9.86 25.55 -0.20
C PRO A 22 10.81 24.35 -0.08
N ALA A 23 12.11 24.62 0.09
CA ALA A 23 13.16 23.59 0.11
C ALA A 23 12.94 22.49 1.17
N GLY A 24 12.06 22.72 2.15
CA GLY A 24 11.67 21.74 3.16
C GLY A 24 10.87 20.54 2.62
N ASP A 25 10.07 20.73 1.57
CA ASP A 25 9.23 19.65 1.02
C ASP A 25 10.10 18.59 0.31
N ALA A 26 11.16 19.02 -0.36
CA ALA A 26 12.06 18.11 -1.06
C ALA A 26 12.82 17.16 -0.11
N LEU A 27 13.20 17.63 1.09
CA LEU A 27 13.84 16.79 2.10
C LEU A 27 12.84 15.82 2.74
N SER A 28 11.62 16.29 3.03
CA SER A 28 10.54 15.46 3.56
C SER A 28 10.18 14.32 2.59
N ASP A 29 10.04 14.63 1.30
CA ASP A 29 9.76 13.65 0.25
C ASP A 29 10.91 12.64 0.11
N THR A 30 12.16 13.10 0.18
CA THR A 30 13.34 12.22 0.13
C THR A 30 13.39 11.27 1.33
N LEU A 31 13.15 11.79 2.54
CA LEU A 31 13.09 10.96 3.75
C LEU A 31 11.95 9.95 3.68
N LYS A 32 10.78 10.36 3.15
CA LYS A 32 9.65 9.44 2.93
C LYS A 32 10.04 8.32 1.97
N GLN A 33 10.71 8.62 0.86
CA GLN A 33 11.17 7.60 -0.07
C GLN A 33 12.18 6.63 0.56
N ILE A 34 13.12 7.12 1.38
CA ILE A 34 14.07 6.27 2.10
C ILE A 34 13.34 5.36 3.09
N VAL A 35 12.39 5.91 3.85
CA VAL A 35 11.57 5.14 4.79
C VAL A 35 10.73 4.09 4.06
N ASP A 36 10.11 4.44 2.92
CA ASP A 36 9.33 3.53 2.09
C ASP A 36 10.21 2.38 1.56
N ALA A 37 11.42 2.69 1.09
CA ALA A 37 12.38 1.68 0.63
C ALA A 37 12.84 0.76 1.77
N VAL A 38 13.14 1.32 2.95
CA VAL A 38 13.54 0.55 4.15
C VAL A 38 12.40 -0.35 4.64
N ASN A 39 11.16 0.13 4.56
CA ASN A 39 9.98 -0.60 5.00
C ASN A 39 9.38 -1.51 3.92
N LYS A 40 9.98 -1.56 2.72
CA LYS A 40 9.44 -2.22 1.52
C LYS A 40 7.97 -1.87 1.28
N LEU A 41 7.65 -0.59 1.35
CA LEU A 41 6.34 -0.07 1.02
C LEU A 41 6.19 0.01 -0.50
N PHE A 42 5.11 -0.56 -1.00
CA PHE A 42 4.70 -0.50 -2.39
C PHE A 42 3.69 0.64 -2.56
N SER A 43 3.81 1.42 -3.64
CA SER A 43 2.89 2.51 -3.97
C SER A 43 2.22 2.21 -5.31
N GLY A 44 0.89 2.25 -5.34
CA GLY A 44 0.11 1.89 -6.51
C GLY A 44 -1.33 2.39 -6.43
N LYS A 45 -2.23 1.74 -7.19
CA LYS A 45 -3.66 2.00 -7.13
C LYS A 45 -4.42 0.76 -6.64
N ALA A 46 -5.56 0.98 -6.01
CA ALA A 46 -6.54 -0.05 -5.73
C ALA A 46 -7.76 0.15 -6.63
N THR A 47 -8.19 -0.90 -7.28
CA THR A 47 -9.56 -1.06 -7.83
C THR A 47 -10.32 -2.09 -7.00
N TRP A 48 -11.50 -2.46 -7.43
CA TRP A 48 -12.19 -3.61 -6.88
C TRP A 48 -12.84 -4.47 -7.96
N PHE A 49 -12.97 -5.76 -7.67
CA PHE A 49 -13.59 -6.76 -8.53
C PHE A 49 -14.54 -7.65 -7.73
N ARG A 50 -15.44 -8.35 -8.42
CA ARG A 50 -16.31 -9.38 -7.82
C ARG A 50 -15.82 -10.77 -8.21
N PRO A 51 -15.18 -11.55 -7.30
CA PRO A 51 -14.57 -12.82 -7.68
C PRO A 51 -15.50 -13.73 -8.46
N LYS A 52 -16.71 -13.97 -7.96
CA LYS A 52 -17.66 -14.89 -8.58
C LYS A 52 -18.06 -14.52 -10.01
N THR A 53 -18.14 -13.23 -10.33
CA THR A 53 -18.65 -12.76 -11.64
C THR A 53 -17.56 -12.29 -12.59
N GLU A 54 -16.37 -11.93 -12.08
CA GLU A 54 -15.32 -11.27 -12.85
C GLU A 54 -13.99 -12.03 -12.81
N GLY A 55 -13.61 -12.61 -11.65
CA GLY A 55 -12.32 -13.30 -11.45
C GLY A 55 -12.39 -14.83 -11.57
N GLY A 56 -13.59 -15.41 -11.44
CA GLY A 56 -13.80 -16.84 -11.25
C GLY A 56 -14.02 -17.20 -9.77
N GLU A 57 -14.70 -18.31 -9.50
CA GLU A 57 -14.97 -18.74 -8.11
C GLU A 57 -13.72 -19.16 -7.34
N ILE A 58 -12.61 -19.43 -8.04
CA ILE A 58 -11.34 -19.90 -7.47
C ILE A 58 -10.26 -18.93 -7.89
N GLY A 59 -9.61 -18.31 -6.91
CA GLY A 59 -8.48 -17.42 -7.16
C GLY A 59 -7.24 -18.20 -7.61
N SER A 60 -6.31 -17.50 -8.24
CA SER A 60 -5.06 -18.05 -8.79
C SER A 60 -4.20 -18.79 -7.76
N CYS A 61 -4.39 -18.52 -6.46
CA CYS A 61 -3.70 -19.24 -5.38
C CYS A 61 -4.37 -20.56 -4.96
N GLY A 62 -5.58 -20.85 -5.45
CA GLY A 62 -6.31 -22.12 -5.27
C GLY A 62 -7.57 -22.10 -4.39
N PRO A 63 -7.72 -21.24 -3.36
CA PRO A 63 -8.96 -21.18 -2.58
C PRO A 63 -10.14 -20.59 -3.36
N LYS A 64 -11.36 -20.90 -2.91
CA LYS A 64 -12.56 -20.19 -3.36
C LYS A 64 -12.63 -18.79 -2.78
N GLU A 65 -13.21 -17.88 -3.56
CA GLU A 65 -13.30 -16.46 -3.21
C GLU A 65 -14.71 -15.91 -3.43
N SER A 66 -15.05 -14.89 -2.66
CA SER A 66 -16.32 -14.19 -2.70
C SER A 66 -16.17 -12.71 -2.43
N ASP A 67 -17.22 -11.94 -2.76
CA ASP A 67 -17.29 -10.50 -2.54
C ASP A 67 -17.13 -10.09 -1.05
N HIS A 68 -17.27 -11.05 -0.13
CA HIS A 68 -17.20 -10.83 1.32
C HIS A 68 -15.84 -11.16 1.93
N ASP A 69 -14.94 -11.80 1.18
CA ASP A 69 -13.66 -12.24 1.69
C ASP A 69 -12.65 -11.10 1.77
N MET A 70 -11.79 -11.12 2.79
CA MET A 70 -10.74 -10.12 2.99
C MET A 70 -9.50 -10.44 2.15
N ILE A 71 -9.68 -10.46 0.82
CA ILE A 71 -8.63 -10.86 -0.12
C ILE A 71 -8.33 -9.80 -1.18
N VAL A 72 -7.20 -9.97 -1.85
CA VAL A 72 -6.77 -9.14 -2.98
C VAL A 72 -6.18 -9.98 -4.11
N ALA A 73 -6.33 -9.48 -5.34
CA ALA A 73 -5.64 -9.94 -6.52
C ALA A 73 -4.37 -9.10 -6.76
N LEU A 74 -3.23 -9.77 -6.94
CA LEU A 74 -1.92 -9.14 -7.12
C LEU A 74 -1.60 -8.96 -8.61
N ASN A 75 -1.05 -7.81 -9.01
CA ASN A 75 -0.62 -7.59 -10.40
C ASN A 75 0.36 -8.67 -10.91
N LYS A 76 0.30 -8.93 -12.22
CA LYS A 76 1.11 -9.95 -12.90
C LYS A 76 2.61 -9.82 -12.65
N GLU A 77 3.16 -8.61 -12.67
CA GLU A 77 4.60 -8.39 -12.51
C GLU A 77 5.13 -8.90 -11.17
N GLN A 78 4.34 -8.80 -10.10
CA GLN A 78 4.70 -9.34 -8.79
C GLN A 78 4.27 -10.80 -8.63
N TYR A 79 3.08 -11.16 -9.14
CA TYR A 79 2.56 -12.53 -9.05
C TYR A 79 3.50 -13.53 -9.75
N GLY A 80 4.02 -13.16 -10.92
CA GLY A 80 4.91 -13.97 -11.73
C GLY A 80 4.16 -14.81 -12.76
N ASP A 81 4.49 -16.11 -12.81
CA ASP A 81 3.82 -17.07 -13.69
C ASP A 81 2.35 -17.25 -13.27
N LEU A 82 1.43 -16.98 -14.19
CA LEU A 82 -0.02 -17.06 -13.94
C LEU A 82 -0.55 -18.50 -13.99
N ASP A 83 0.22 -19.42 -14.56
CA ASP A 83 -0.14 -20.84 -14.63
C ASP A 83 0.38 -21.62 -13.41
N ALA A 84 1.08 -20.94 -12.50
CA ALA A 84 1.64 -21.52 -11.28
C ALA A 84 1.19 -20.75 -10.02
N LYS A 85 1.20 -21.46 -8.88
CA LYS A 85 0.93 -20.83 -7.59
C LYS A 85 2.09 -19.91 -7.20
N SER A 86 1.83 -18.61 -7.11
CA SER A 86 2.83 -17.61 -6.75
C SER A 86 3.37 -17.81 -5.32
N SER A 87 4.63 -17.44 -5.11
CA SER A 87 5.22 -17.32 -3.77
C SER A 87 4.57 -16.21 -2.92
N TRP A 88 3.78 -15.33 -3.54
CA TRP A 88 2.99 -14.31 -2.87
C TRP A 88 1.70 -14.83 -2.26
N CYS A 89 1.22 -16.00 -2.69
CA CYS A 89 -0.01 -16.58 -2.21
C CYS A 89 0.00 -16.79 -0.69
N GLY A 90 -1.07 -16.34 -0.03
CA GLY A 90 -1.24 -16.44 1.42
C GLY A 90 -0.49 -15.37 2.22
N LYS A 91 0.30 -14.50 1.58
CA LYS A 91 0.89 -13.36 2.28
C LYS A 91 -0.20 -12.40 2.72
N LYS A 92 -0.12 -11.98 3.98
CA LYS A 92 -0.99 -10.96 4.54
C LYS A 92 -0.40 -9.58 4.28
N VAL A 93 -1.21 -8.66 3.78
CA VAL A 93 -0.81 -7.29 3.46
C VAL A 93 -1.58 -6.28 4.30
N LEU A 94 -0.94 -5.17 4.60
CA LEU A 94 -1.58 -3.97 5.13
C LEU A 94 -1.70 -2.96 4.00
N ILE A 95 -2.92 -2.51 3.73
CA ILE A 95 -3.25 -1.58 2.65
C ILE A 95 -3.71 -0.28 3.27
N MET A 96 -3.16 0.84 2.82
CA MET A 96 -3.42 2.17 3.35
C MET A 96 -3.84 3.11 2.21
N SER A 97 -4.86 3.92 2.46
CA SER A 97 -5.35 4.97 1.57
C SER A 97 -5.76 6.18 2.41
N GLY A 98 -5.05 7.29 2.28
CA GLY A 98 -5.27 8.46 3.14
C GLY A 98 -5.05 8.13 4.61
N ASP A 99 -6.07 8.37 5.44
CA ASP A 99 -6.10 8.10 6.88
C ASP A 99 -6.65 6.72 7.23
N LYS A 100 -7.07 5.91 6.24
CA LYS A 100 -7.67 4.59 6.44
C LYS A 100 -6.71 3.47 6.08
N TRP A 101 -6.88 2.34 6.76
CA TRP A 101 -6.13 1.13 6.48
C TRP A 101 -6.94 -0.13 6.73
N VAL A 102 -6.54 -1.22 6.08
CA VAL A 102 -7.16 -2.54 6.20
C VAL A 102 -6.12 -3.62 5.92
N ASP A 103 -6.25 -4.77 6.56
CA ASP A 103 -5.46 -5.95 6.24
C ASP A 103 -6.24 -6.94 5.37
N ALA A 104 -5.53 -7.61 4.46
CA ALA A 104 -6.09 -8.59 3.54
C ALA A 104 -5.06 -9.67 3.18
N VAL A 105 -5.48 -10.72 2.51
CA VAL A 105 -4.62 -11.83 2.06
C VAL A 105 -4.53 -11.85 0.53
N ILE A 106 -3.33 -12.05 -0.01
CA ILE A 106 -3.15 -12.27 -1.45
C ILE A 106 -3.59 -13.70 -1.77
N THR A 107 -4.66 -13.83 -2.55
CA THR A 107 -5.20 -15.13 -2.98
C THR A 107 -5.47 -15.24 -4.48
N ASP A 108 -5.30 -14.14 -5.21
CA ASP A 108 -5.52 -14.13 -6.65
C ASP A 108 -4.46 -13.30 -7.41
N ALA A 109 -4.51 -13.38 -8.74
CA ALA A 109 -3.71 -12.60 -9.67
C ALA A 109 -4.62 -11.67 -10.49
N CYS A 110 -4.17 -10.45 -10.73
CA CYS A 110 -4.80 -9.50 -11.63
C CYS A 110 -3.88 -9.26 -12.84
N PRO A 111 -4.09 -9.94 -13.98
CA PRO A 111 -3.21 -9.84 -15.14
C PRO A 111 -3.11 -8.43 -15.74
N GLY A 112 -4.20 -7.66 -15.64
CA GLY A 112 -4.32 -6.30 -16.20
C GLY A 112 -3.90 -5.18 -15.23
N CYS A 113 -3.63 -5.48 -13.96
CA CYS A 113 -3.27 -4.48 -12.99
C CYS A 113 -1.84 -3.97 -13.23
N ALA A 114 -1.64 -2.65 -13.10
CA ALA A 114 -0.31 -2.06 -13.15
C ALA A 114 0.56 -2.55 -11.98
N LYS A 115 1.89 -2.47 -12.15
CA LYS A 115 2.86 -2.79 -11.09
C LYS A 115 2.48 -2.10 -9.78
N TYR A 116 2.59 -2.82 -8.68
CA TYR A 116 2.24 -2.40 -7.31
C TYR A 116 0.77 -2.06 -7.07
N SER A 117 -0.09 -2.18 -8.08
CA SER A 117 -1.54 -2.03 -7.91
C SER A 117 -2.16 -3.36 -7.47
N LEU A 118 -3.28 -3.25 -6.76
CA LEU A 118 -4.06 -4.36 -6.22
C LEU A 118 -5.51 -4.26 -6.72
N ASP A 119 -6.13 -5.39 -7.01
CA ASP A 119 -7.58 -5.45 -7.20
C ASP A 119 -8.21 -6.04 -5.94
N LEU A 120 -9.09 -5.29 -5.29
CA LEU A 120 -9.60 -5.63 -3.96
C LEU A 120 -10.98 -6.30 -4.08
N THR A 121 -11.36 -7.17 -3.15
CA THR A 121 -12.79 -7.49 -3.04
C THR A 121 -13.59 -6.28 -2.56
N PRO A 122 -14.93 -6.27 -2.73
CA PRO A 122 -15.78 -5.22 -2.20
C PRO A 122 -15.67 -5.10 -0.67
N ALA A 123 -15.47 -6.21 0.04
CA ALA A 123 -15.27 -6.19 1.49
C ALA A 123 -14.03 -5.41 1.92
N VAL A 124 -12.91 -5.56 1.21
CA VAL A 124 -11.66 -4.84 1.49
C VAL A 124 -11.77 -3.38 1.05
N PHE A 125 -12.25 -3.12 -0.17
CA PHE A 125 -12.35 -1.75 -0.70
C PHE A 125 -13.23 -0.85 0.16
N LYS A 126 -14.37 -1.37 0.65
CA LYS A 126 -15.29 -0.64 1.54
C LYS A 126 -14.69 -0.21 2.87
N LYS A 127 -13.59 -0.82 3.31
CA LYS A 127 -12.84 -0.35 4.49
C LYS A 127 -12.02 0.92 4.21
N LEU A 128 -11.71 1.18 2.94
CA LEU A 128 -10.91 2.32 2.48
C LEU A 128 -11.80 3.43 1.89
N ALA A 129 -12.77 3.11 1.04
CA ALA A 129 -13.72 4.08 0.49
C ALA A 129 -15.01 3.42 -0.02
N ASP A 130 -16.00 4.23 -0.38
CA ASP A 130 -17.20 3.76 -1.09
C ASP A 130 -16.84 3.20 -2.47
N LEU A 131 -17.50 2.13 -2.90
CA LEU A 131 -17.23 1.46 -4.18
C LEU A 131 -17.34 2.40 -5.38
N ASP A 132 -18.21 3.41 -5.30
CA ASP A 132 -18.43 4.42 -6.35
C ASP A 132 -17.19 5.29 -6.62
N LYS A 133 -16.20 5.31 -5.71
CA LYS A 133 -14.90 5.91 -5.99
C LYS A 133 -14.16 5.20 -7.12
N GLY A 134 -14.38 3.89 -7.28
CA GLY A 134 -13.81 3.04 -8.32
C GLY A 134 -12.31 2.77 -8.16
N VAL A 135 -11.50 3.82 -8.00
CA VAL A 135 -10.04 3.75 -7.92
C VAL A 135 -9.52 4.61 -6.78
N LEU A 136 -8.57 4.07 -5.99
CA LEU A 136 -7.91 4.79 -4.90
C LEU A 136 -6.39 4.75 -5.06
N PRO A 137 -5.66 5.83 -4.73
CA PRO A 137 -4.22 5.73 -4.49
C PRO A 137 -3.98 4.93 -3.21
N ILE A 138 -3.07 3.95 -3.25
CA ILE A 138 -2.72 3.14 -2.08
C ILE A 138 -1.22 3.07 -1.85
N THR A 139 -0.87 2.89 -0.59
CA THR A 139 0.43 2.34 -0.16
C THR A 139 0.19 1.03 0.59
N TRP A 140 1.04 0.03 0.41
CA TRP A 140 0.87 -1.25 1.10
C TRP A 140 2.19 -1.96 1.37
N CYS A 141 2.18 -2.88 2.32
CA CYS A 141 3.32 -3.72 2.67
C CYS A 141 2.88 -5.11 3.13
N VAL A 142 3.82 -6.06 3.14
CA VAL A 142 3.60 -7.40 3.68
C VAL A 142 3.73 -7.37 5.21
N ILE A 143 2.67 -7.75 5.91
CA ILE A 143 2.66 -7.84 7.38
C ILE A 143 3.66 -8.91 7.82
N GLY A 144 4.53 -8.54 8.77
CA GLY A 144 5.60 -9.41 9.25
C GLY A 144 6.95 -9.16 8.57
N GLU A 145 7.00 -8.42 7.46
CA GLU A 145 8.25 -7.90 6.93
C GLU A 145 8.72 -6.66 7.72
N LYS A 146 10.05 -6.50 7.81
CA LYS A 146 10.66 -5.37 8.53
C LYS A 146 10.10 -4.06 7.98
N GLY A 147 9.48 -3.26 8.85
CA GLY A 147 8.97 -1.93 8.50
C GLY A 147 7.48 -1.85 8.20
N CYS A 148 6.78 -2.97 8.00
CA CYS A 148 5.32 -2.96 7.89
C CYS A 148 4.68 -2.87 9.29
N LYS A 149 4.39 -1.65 9.75
CA LYS A 149 3.77 -1.38 11.06
C LYS A 149 2.31 -0.94 10.87
N ILE A 150 1.39 -1.60 11.57
CA ILE A 150 -0.03 -1.21 11.60
C ILE A 150 -0.17 0.11 12.37
N PRO A 151 -0.75 1.17 11.78
CA PRO A 151 -1.06 2.41 12.51
C PRO A 151 -1.88 2.10 13.77
N GLY A 152 -1.42 2.58 14.93
CA GLY A 152 -2.08 2.36 16.22
C GLY A 152 -1.68 1.09 16.98
N LYS A 153 -0.94 0.14 16.37
CA LYS A 153 -0.32 -0.97 17.10
C LYS A 153 1.18 -0.71 17.27
N GLY A 154 1.48 0.30 18.09
CA GLY A 154 2.84 0.52 18.60
C GLY A 154 3.32 -0.75 19.28
N GLY A 155 4.39 -1.34 18.76
CA GLY A 155 4.93 -2.60 19.26
C GLY A 155 5.24 -2.50 20.75
N SER A 156 4.49 -3.25 21.56
CA SER A 156 4.97 -3.64 22.87
C SER A 156 6.09 -4.65 22.64
N SER A 157 7.31 -4.13 22.48
CA SER A 157 8.52 -4.92 22.67
C SER A 157 8.48 -5.43 24.11
N LYS A 158 7.97 -6.64 24.33
CA LYS A 158 8.25 -7.37 25.56
C LYS A 158 9.77 -7.50 25.65
N LYS A 159 10.39 -6.67 26.50
CA LYS A 159 11.73 -6.92 27.03
C LYS A 159 11.68 -8.32 27.66
N HIS A 160 12.25 -9.30 26.97
CA HIS A 160 12.70 -10.52 27.64
C HIS A 160 13.93 -10.11 28.45
N GLY A 161 13.69 -9.76 29.72
CA GLY A 161 14.76 -9.67 30.69
C GLY A 161 15.30 -11.08 30.91
N LYS A 162 16.54 -11.32 30.48
CA LYS A 162 17.35 -12.41 31.01
C LYS A 162 18.70 -11.81 31.39
N GLY A 163 18.74 -11.26 32.60
CA GLY A 163 19.98 -10.98 33.30
C GLY A 163 20.34 -12.20 34.15
N LYS A 164 21.51 -12.78 33.89
CA LYS A 164 22.58 -13.13 34.85
C LYS A 164 23.54 -14.12 34.17
N GLY A 165 24.78 -13.68 33.96
CA GLY A 165 25.93 -14.55 34.24
C GLY A 165 26.08 -14.67 35.77
N ASP A 166 27.03 -15.37 36.34
CA ASP A 166 28.38 -15.77 35.94
C ASP A 166 28.63 -17.12 36.68
N ASP A 167 29.26 -18.11 36.05
CA ASP A 167 30.65 -18.55 36.28
C ASP A 167 30.94 -19.24 37.64
N GLU A 168 31.71 -20.33 37.53
CA GLU A 168 32.57 -20.97 38.55
C GLU A 168 31.94 -21.93 39.59
N ASP A 169 31.97 -23.24 39.27
CA ASP A 169 31.96 -24.33 40.24
C ASP A 169 33.39 -24.91 40.34
N ASP A 170 34.19 -24.39 41.28
CA ASP A 170 35.41 -25.04 41.77
C ASP A 170 35.15 -25.63 43.18
N GLU A 171 35.41 -26.93 43.26
CA GLU A 171 35.83 -27.79 44.38
C GLU A 171 35.91 -27.20 45.81
N ASN A 172 35.29 -27.89 46.79
CA ASN A 172 35.89 -28.34 48.07
C ASN A 172 34.84 -28.60 49.18
N THR A 173 34.39 -29.85 49.38
CA THR A 173 34.38 -30.59 50.68
C THR A 173 33.81 -32.00 50.55
#